data_AF-A0A124C4U4-F1
#
_entry.id   AF-A0A124C4U4-F1
#
_cell.length_a   1.000
_cell.length_b   1.000
_cell.length_c   1.000
_cell.angle_alpha   90.00
_cell.angle_beta   90.00
_cell.angle_gamma   90.00
#
_symmetry.space_group_name_H-M   'P 1'
#
loop_
_entity.id
_entity.type
_entity.pdbx_description
1 polymer ?
#
loop_
_entity_poly.entity_id
_entity_poly.type
_entity_poly.pdbx_seq_one_letter_code
_entity_poly.pdbx_strand_id
1 'polypeptide(L)'
;MTFAEAAAEHDDGEPLTACEESGIAFVPFFPLGGGRELGDERLPKVAARHGVSVSQIGLAWLPASSPVTLAIPGTGSLSHLEDNMAAAQIALTEDDLADLA
;
A
#
# COMPACT_ATOMS: atom_id res chain seq x y z
N MET A 1 -3.21 -0.68 -15.98
CA MET A 1 -3.91 -1.02 -14.74
C MET A 1 -3.26 -0.16 -13.68
N THR A 2 -4.10 0.47 -12.87
CA THR A 2 -3.76 1.51 -11.89
C THR A 2 -4.53 1.13 -10.64
N PHE A 3 -3.90 1.26 -9.45
CA PHE A 3 -4.35 1.10 -8.05
C PHE A 3 -5.65 0.33 -7.68
N ALA A 4 -6.71 0.43 -8.48
CA ALA A 4 -8.02 -0.20 -8.36
C ALA A 4 -8.01 -1.73 -8.18
N GLU A 5 -6.99 -2.47 -8.62
CA GLU A 5 -7.05 -3.94 -8.57
C GLU A 5 -6.40 -4.57 -7.32
N ALA A 6 -5.54 -3.86 -6.59
CA ALA A 6 -4.90 -4.42 -5.39
C ALA A 6 -5.60 -4.05 -4.08
N ALA A 7 -6.57 -3.14 -4.10
CA ALA A 7 -7.57 -2.99 -3.04
C ALA A 7 -8.59 -4.14 -3.08
N ALA A 8 -8.16 -5.37 -3.39
CA ALA A 8 -8.92 -6.47 -3.99
C ALA A 8 -10.12 -7.05 -3.18
N GLU A 9 -10.55 -6.40 -2.09
CA GLU A 9 -11.84 -6.67 -1.42
C GLU A 9 -12.81 -5.45 -1.46
N HIS A 10 -12.37 -4.24 -1.85
CA HIS A 10 -13.12 -3.00 -1.78
C HIS A 10 -13.10 -2.21 -3.11
N ASP A 11 -14.26 -1.77 -3.56
CA ASP A 11 -14.47 -0.97 -4.79
C ASP A 11 -14.00 0.49 -4.58
N ASP A 12 -12.70 0.66 -4.35
CA ASP A 12 -12.10 1.94 -3.96
C ASP A 12 -11.74 2.83 -5.17
N GLY A 13 -11.90 2.33 -6.40
CA GLY A 13 -11.48 3.02 -7.63
C GLY A 13 -12.25 4.30 -7.94
N GLU A 14 -13.60 4.25 -7.86
CA GLU A 14 -14.44 5.43 -8.08
C GLU A 14 -14.28 6.47 -6.94
N PRO A 15 -14.31 6.08 -5.65
CA PRO A 15 -14.03 7.00 -4.55
C PRO A 15 -12.66 7.66 -4.63
N LEU A 16 -11.61 6.92 -5.00
CA LEU A 16 -10.28 7.49 -5.17
C LEU A 16 -10.25 8.54 -6.29
N THR A 17 -10.84 8.21 -7.45
CA THR A 17 -10.89 9.14 -8.59
C THR A 17 -11.59 10.44 -8.21
N ALA A 18 -12.73 10.36 -7.52
CA ALA A 18 -13.45 11.53 -7.03
C ALA A 18 -12.61 12.36 -6.02
N CYS A 19 -11.83 11.68 -5.17
CA CYS A 19 -10.92 12.33 -4.23
C CYS A 19 -9.77 13.04 -4.95
N GLU A 20 -9.18 12.42 -5.97
CA GLU A 20 -8.13 13.02 -6.82
C GLU A 20 -8.63 14.29 -7.52
N GLU A 21 -9.79 14.21 -8.18
CA GLU A 21 -10.40 15.34 -8.87
C GLU A 21 -10.75 16.50 -7.93
N SER A 22 -11.08 16.19 -6.67
CA SER A 22 -11.49 17.17 -5.66
C SER A 22 -10.34 17.65 -4.77
N GLY A 23 -9.13 17.09 -4.90
CA GLY A 23 -8.01 17.38 -3.99
C GLY A 23 -8.27 16.96 -2.54
N ILE A 24 -9.05 15.89 -2.33
CA ILE A 24 -9.41 15.36 -1.02
C ILE A 24 -8.49 14.18 -0.71
N ALA A 25 -7.98 14.11 0.53
CA ALA A 25 -7.18 12.96 0.95
C ALA A 25 -8.04 11.68 0.99
N PHE A 26 -7.54 10.62 0.36
CA PHE A 26 -8.13 9.29 0.37
C PHE A 26 -7.41 8.40 1.39
N VAL A 27 -8.16 7.72 2.24
CA VAL A 27 -7.63 6.86 3.29
C VAL A 27 -8.28 5.48 3.16
N PRO A 28 -7.62 4.49 2.53
CA PRO A 28 -8.23 3.20 2.27
C PRO A 28 -8.53 2.47 3.58
N PHE A 29 -9.69 1.83 3.64
CA PHE A 29 -10.07 1.01 4.78
C PHE A 29 -9.38 -0.36 4.69
N PHE A 30 -8.80 -0.80 5.80
CA PHE A 30 -8.24 -2.14 5.94
C PHE A 30 -7.21 -2.57 4.85
N PRO A 31 -6.28 -1.69 4.42
CA PRO A 31 -5.47 -1.91 3.22
C PRO A 31 -4.45 -3.06 3.36
N LEU A 32 -4.20 -3.54 4.58
CA LEU A 32 -3.29 -4.66 4.86
C LEU A 32 -3.99 -5.91 5.39
N GLY A 33 -5.32 -6.01 5.24
CA GLY A 33 -6.04 -7.24 5.62
C GLY A 33 -6.03 -7.58 7.12
N GLY A 34 -5.59 -6.68 8.01
CA GLY A 34 -5.63 -6.85 9.46
C GLY A 34 -4.67 -7.90 10.02
N GLY A 35 -3.50 -8.06 9.40
CA GLY A 35 -2.51 -9.08 9.80
C GLY A 35 -2.78 -10.46 9.20
N ARG A 36 -3.77 -10.57 8.30
CA ARG A 36 -3.88 -11.71 7.37
C ARG A 36 -2.81 -11.57 6.29
N GLU A 37 -2.41 -12.70 5.71
CA GLU A 37 -1.55 -12.71 4.52
C GLU A 37 -2.18 -11.86 3.41
N LEU A 38 -1.37 -10.99 2.79
CA LEU A 38 -1.82 -10.22 1.65
C LEU A 38 -1.94 -11.16 0.46
N GLY A 39 -3.13 -11.21 -0.15
CA GLY A 39 -3.44 -12.11 -1.27
C GLY A 39 -2.80 -11.71 -2.60
N ASP A 40 -1.88 -10.75 -2.61
CA ASP A 40 -1.23 -10.23 -3.81
C ASP A 40 0.18 -10.81 -3.95
N GLU A 41 0.32 -11.77 -4.86
CA GLU A 41 1.59 -12.47 -5.15
C GLU A 41 2.69 -11.55 -5.70
N ARG A 42 2.35 -10.31 -6.12
CA ARG A 42 3.32 -9.32 -6.59
C ARG A 42 4.14 -8.73 -5.43
N LEU A 43 3.54 -8.60 -4.24
CA LEU A 43 4.18 -7.99 -3.07
C LEU A 43 5.41 -8.78 -2.58
N PRO A 44 5.38 -10.12 -2.43
CA PRO A 44 6.56 -10.90 -2.05
C PRO A 44 7.78 -10.70 -2.95
N LYS A 45 7.58 -10.55 -4.26
CA LYS A 45 8.68 -10.32 -5.22
C LYS A 45 9.40 -9.00 -4.93
N VAL A 46 8.64 -7.93 -4.75
CA VAL A 46 9.18 -6.59 -4.44
C VAL A 46 9.79 -6.57 -3.04
N ALA A 47 9.15 -7.21 -2.06
CA ALA A 47 9.66 -7.32 -0.69
C ALA A 47 11.04 -8.00 -0.65
N ALA A 48 11.21 -9.08 -1.43
CA ALA A 48 12.49 -9.76 -1.57
C ALA A 48 13.57 -8.88 -2.21
N ARG A 49 13.21 -8.03 -3.19
CA ARG A 49 14.14 -7.09 -3.84
C ARG A 49 14.70 -6.06 -2.85
N HIS A 50 13.87 -5.58 -1.93
CA HIS A 50 14.23 -4.59 -0.92
C HIS A 50 14.75 -5.20 0.39
N GLY A 51 14.57 -6.50 0.61
CA GLY A 51 14.96 -7.19 1.84
C GLY A 51 14.11 -6.79 3.06
N VAL A 52 12.83 -6.49 2.82
CA VAL A 52 11.87 -5.96 3.81
C VAL A 52 10.63 -6.85 3.87
N SER A 53 9.72 -6.60 4.82
CA SER A 53 8.49 -7.37 4.93
C SER A 53 7.47 -7.01 3.84
N VAL A 54 6.60 -7.98 3.52
CA VAL A 54 5.49 -7.77 2.57
C VAL A 54 4.57 -6.62 3.00
N SER A 55 4.31 -6.50 4.30
CA SER A 55 3.54 -5.41 4.89
C SER A 55 4.19 -4.03 4.65
N GLN A 56 5.52 -3.95 4.71
CA GLN A 56 6.25 -2.71 4.45
C GLN A 56 6.11 -2.27 2.99
N ILE A 57 6.21 -3.20 2.03
CA ILE A 57 5.96 -2.88 0.62
C ILE A 57 4.50 -2.47 0.39
N GLY A 58 3.55 -3.19 0.97
CA GLY A 58 2.13 -2.83 0.88
C GLY A 58 1.88 -1.40 1.35
N LEU A 59 2.46 -1.01 2.50
CA LEU A 59 2.33 0.35 3.02
C LEU A 59 3.06 1.42 2.21
N ALA A 60 4.27 1.14 1.71
CA ALA A 60 5.01 2.07 0.87
C ALA A 60 4.29 2.31 -0.46
N TRP A 61 3.57 1.30 -0.97
CA TRP A 61 2.89 1.37 -2.24
C TRP A 61 1.60 2.20 -2.22
N LEU A 62 0.87 2.23 -1.09
CA LEU A 62 -0.36 3.03 -0.96
C LEU A 62 -0.18 4.51 -1.36
N PRO A 63 0.72 5.30 -0.75
CA PRO A 63 0.93 6.70 -1.17
C PRO A 63 1.67 6.83 -2.50
N ALA A 64 2.37 5.79 -2.97
CA ALA A 64 3.06 5.82 -4.26
C ALA A 64 2.09 5.69 -5.45
N SER A 65 0.93 5.09 -5.22
CA SER A 65 -0.08 4.85 -6.25
C SER A 65 -0.90 6.06 -6.67
N SER A 66 -1.03 7.04 -5.78
CA SER A 66 -1.86 8.22 -5.98
C SER A 66 -1.41 9.32 -5.02
N PRO A 67 -1.30 10.57 -5.50
CA PRO A 67 -0.83 11.70 -4.69
C PRO A 67 -1.78 12.08 -3.55
N VAL A 68 -3.03 11.60 -3.55
CA VAL A 68 -4.01 11.88 -2.49
C VAL A 68 -4.16 10.73 -1.49
N THR A 69 -3.50 9.60 -1.69
CA THR A 69 -3.61 8.45 -0.80
C THR A 69 -2.74 8.61 0.45
N LEU A 70 -3.34 8.45 1.62
CA LEU A 70 -2.66 8.40 2.92
C LEU A 70 -2.87 7.03 3.58
N ALA A 71 -1.79 6.47 4.14
CA ALA A 71 -1.85 5.24 4.92
C ALA A 71 -1.96 5.53 6.43
N ILE A 72 -2.90 4.87 7.11
CA ILE A 72 -3.05 4.91 8.59
C ILE A 72 -2.97 3.49 9.17
N PRO A 73 -1.80 2.83 9.10
CA PRO A 73 -1.70 1.45 9.54
C PRO A 73 -1.96 1.33 11.05
N GLY A 74 -2.89 0.42 11.39
CA GLY A 74 -3.07 -0.01 12.76
C GLY A 74 -1.88 -0.85 13.23
N THR A 75 -1.63 -0.86 14.54
CA THR A 75 -0.67 -1.77 15.16
C THR A 75 -1.14 -2.16 16.56
N GLY A 76 -0.92 -3.43 16.90
CA GLY A 76 -1.13 -3.97 18.25
C GLY A 76 0.17 -4.41 18.94
N SER A 77 1.33 -4.26 18.28
CA SER A 77 2.62 -4.71 18.78
C SER A 77 3.73 -3.71 18.42
N LEU A 78 4.83 -3.75 19.19
CA LEU A 78 5.98 -2.89 18.91
C LEU A 78 6.64 -3.24 17.57
N SER A 79 6.75 -4.53 17.24
CA SER A 79 7.34 -4.97 15.98
C SER A 79 6.55 -4.47 14.76
N HIS A 80 5.22 -4.50 14.79
CA HIS A 80 4.40 -3.94 13.72
C HIS A 80 4.53 -2.42 13.64
N LEU A 81 4.67 -1.73 14.78
CA LEU A 81 4.94 -0.30 14.77
C LEU A 81 6.27 0.01 14.07
N GLU A 82 7.34 -0.73 14.39
CA GLU A 82 8.66 -0.57 13.77
C GLU A 82 8.60 -0.80 12.25
N ASP A 83 7.94 -1.87 11.80
CA ASP A 83 7.71 -2.15 10.38
C ASP A 83 6.93 -1.01 9.71
N ASN A 84 5.80 -0.58 10.30
CA ASN A 84 4.97 0.50 9.76
C ASN A 84 5.77 1.80 9.59
N MET A 85 6.62 2.15 10.55
CA MET A 85 7.44 3.35 10.50
C MET A 85 8.56 3.23 9.44
N ALA A 86 9.17 2.05 9.32
CA ALA A 86 10.22 1.80 8.33
C ALA A 86 9.67 1.81 6.89
N ALA A 87 8.41 1.45 6.68
CA ALA A 87 7.77 1.51 5.35
C ALA A 87 7.83 2.91 4.71
N ALA A 88 7.75 3.98 5.50
CA ALA A 88 7.83 5.35 5.01
C ALA A 88 9.20 5.74 4.45
N GLN A 89 10.25 4.93 4.69
CA GLN A 89 11.60 5.15 4.18
C GLN A 89 11.88 4.36 2.90
N ILE A 90 10.94 3.54 2.44
CA ILE A 90 11.11 2.72 1.23
C ILE A 90 10.80 3.57 0.01
N ALA A 91 11.82 3.77 -0.83
CA ALA A 91 11.65 4.35 -2.15
C ALA A 91 11.42 3.24 -3.18
N LEU A 92 10.17 3.08 -3.64
CA LEU A 92 9.83 2.15 -4.71
C LEU A 92 10.39 2.67 -6.04
N THR A 93 11.10 1.80 -6.73
CA THR A 93 11.66 2.07 -8.06
C THR A 93 10.59 1.98 -9.14
N GLU A 94 10.89 2.45 -10.35
CA GLU A 94 10.00 2.29 -11.50
C GLU A 94 9.70 0.81 -11.79
N ASP A 95 10.67 -0.09 -11.61
CA ASP A 95 10.49 -1.54 -11.76
C ASP A 95 9.57 -2.11 -10.67
N ASP A 96 9.65 -1.60 -9.43
CA ASP A 96 8.74 -2.01 -8.36
C ASP A 96 7.31 -1.58 -8.67
N LEU A 97 7.13 -0.33 -9.10
CA LEU A 97 5.82 0.20 -9.44
C LEU A 97 5.22 -0.51 -10.66
N ALA A 98 6.05 -0.86 -11.65
CA ALA A 98 5.62 -1.64 -12.79
C ALA A 98 5.20 -3.07 -12.40
N ASP A 99 5.89 -3.68 -11.43
CA ASP A 99 5.52 -4.99 -10.88
C ASP A 99 4.22 -4.94 -10.05
N LEU A 100 3.85 -3.78 -9.50
CA LEU A 100 2.68 -3.58 -8.63
C LEU A 100 1.46 -2.95 -9.36
N ALA A 101 1.64 -2.51 -10.60
CA ALA A 101 0.60 -1.90 -11.42
C ALA A 101 -0.49 -2.88 -11.86
#